data_AF-A0A654DKF3-F1
#
_entry.id   AF-A0A654DKF3-F1
#
_cell.length_a   1.000
_cell.length_b   1.000
_cell.length_c   1.000
_cell.angle_alpha   90.00
_cell.angle_beta   90.00
_cell.angle_gamma   90.00
#
_symmetry.space_group_name_H-M   'P 1'
#
loop_
_entity.id
_entity.type
_entity.pdbx_description
1 polymer ?
#
loop_
_entity_poly.entity_id
_entity_poly.type
_entity_poly.pdbx_seq_one_letter_code
_entity_poly.pdbx_strand_id
1 'polypeptide(L)'
;MTAHYSPSAYQPARIPDQPAATKRSWLFRFGNSRLPWGHTEDIVPLSMLRQSTPAGLRTHEKYKQDVAAGLRQEEKFAQRDYHHINDHERIRYAPFSKSTTFWFYLLGGGRFVFWVMAIFLPLTWLVGAAALDDEYLTNLLAIIKETAWTFLVPLACWAIGSLVVNKFTNWVVRPSKGPLWEFNRRTGMVTIFDYDNMGEYKRSGTIGEFTYPFHEFDAYISSGPDRQGLIWYQLHLVHRYHDLAIDLSPIVPKDSSMSPHFAAWDFVQNYMDIGRPLPDIPLFEKHRTNDPTTAAHDRRTGRPERYWRDMDDKTWEAQLKQNLARVNAYDITGRLNLMDRHVRYAD
;
A
#
# COMPACT_ATOMS: atom_id res chain seq x y z
N MET A 1 12.95 12.55 -32.65
CA MET A 1 11.93 12.10 -31.68
C MET A 1 12.67 11.49 -30.51
N THR A 2 12.87 12.24 -29.42
CA THR A 2 13.40 11.69 -28.17
C THR A 2 12.35 10.73 -27.61
N ALA A 3 12.65 9.43 -27.60
CA ALA A 3 11.75 8.44 -27.04
C ALA A 3 11.48 8.80 -25.57
N HIS A 4 10.21 8.98 -25.19
CA HIS A 4 9.81 9.29 -23.81
C HIS A 4 10.30 8.21 -22.83
N TYR A 5 10.26 6.94 -23.25
CA TYR A 5 10.80 5.81 -22.51
C TYR A 5 12.29 5.58 -22.81
N SER A 6 13.03 5.20 -21.78
CA SER A 6 14.42 4.75 -21.89
C SER A 6 14.52 3.47 -22.75
N PRO A 7 15.64 3.23 -23.46
CA PRO A 7 15.90 1.94 -24.11
C PRO A 7 15.85 0.75 -23.16
N SER A 8 16.15 0.96 -21.86
CA SER A 8 16.09 -0.04 -20.79
C SER A 8 14.70 -0.27 -20.22
N ALA A 9 13.70 0.50 -20.64
CA ALA A 9 12.34 0.39 -20.12
C ALA A 9 11.74 -0.99 -20.38
N TYR A 10 10.98 -1.49 -19.40
CA TYR A 10 10.50 -2.86 -19.43
C TYR A 10 9.46 -3.06 -20.53
N GLN A 11 9.69 -4.06 -21.38
CA GLN A 11 8.75 -4.55 -22.36
C GLN A 11 8.91 -6.08 -22.47
N PRO A 12 7.83 -6.87 -22.40
CA PRO A 12 7.91 -8.34 -22.42
C PRO A 12 8.66 -8.91 -23.65
N ALA A 13 8.59 -8.21 -24.79
CA ALA A 13 9.26 -8.64 -26.02
C ALA A 13 10.78 -8.34 -26.07
N ARG A 14 11.32 -7.61 -25.08
CA ARG A 14 12.72 -7.13 -25.06
C ARG A 14 13.50 -7.59 -23.82
N ILE A 15 13.05 -8.67 -23.17
CA ILE A 15 13.75 -9.21 -22.02
C ILE A 15 15.06 -9.86 -22.51
N PRO A 16 16.23 -9.45 -21.98
CA PRO A 16 17.50 -10.06 -22.35
C PRO A 16 17.64 -11.45 -21.70
N ASP A 17 18.52 -12.27 -22.27
CA ASP A 17 18.97 -13.50 -21.61
C ASP A 17 19.80 -13.15 -20.38
N GLN A 18 19.59 -13.92 -19.33
CA GLN A 18 20.05 -13.59 -17.99
C GLN A 18 20.84 -14.76 -17.39
N PRO A 19 21.83 -14.49 -16.52
CA PRO A 19 22.58 -15.55 -15.87
C PRO A 19 21.67 -16.39 -14.97
N ALA A 20 22.11 -17.62 -14.68
CA ALA A 20 21.38 -18.52 -13.82
C ALA A 20 21.07 -17.86 -12.46
N ALA A 21 19.86 -18.09 -11.96
CA ALA A 21 19.41 -17.51 -10.70
C ALA A 21 20.33 -17.94 -9.55
N THR A 22 20.65 -17.02 -8.64
CA THR A 22 21.47 -17.35 -7.48
C THR A 22 20.68 -18.22 -6.50
N LYS A 23 21.32 -19.26 -5.96
CA LYS A 23 20.68 -20.16 -5.00
C LYS A 23 20.31 -19.38 -3.73
N ARG A 24 19.03 -19.35 -3.41
CA ARG A 24 18.50 -18.56 -2.28
C ARG A 24 18.81 -19.18 -0.92
N SER A 25 18.86 -18.30 0.10
CA SER A 25 18.88 -18.70 1.51
C SER A 25 17.67 -19.59 1.84
N TRP A 26 17.88 -20.56 2.73
CA TRP A 26 16.86 -21.53 3.14
C TRP A 26 15.59 -20.88 3.72
N LEU A 27 15.74 -19.72 4.39
CA LEU A 27 14.63 -18.96 4.95
C LEU A 27 13.65 -18.46 3.88
N PHE A 28 14.14 -18.13 2.67
CA PHE A 28 13.29 -17.73 1.56
C PHE A 28 12.75 -18.92 0.75
N ARG A 29 13.17 -20.15 1.06
CA ARG A 29 12.73 -21.36 0.36
C ARG A 29 11.50 -22.01 1.04
N PHE A 30 11.34 -21.86 2.35
CA PHE A 30 10.19 -22.41 3.08
C PHE A 30 9.00 -21.44 3.05
N GLY A 31 7.83 -21.94 2.62
CA GLY A 31 6.56 -21.19 2.66
C GLY A 31 6.44 -20.08 1.62
N ASN A 32 7.31 -20.04 0.61
CA ASN A 32 7.29 -19.03 -0.44
C ASN A 32 7.01 -19.65 -1.81
N SER A 33 5.98 -19.17 -2.50
CA SER A 33 5.64 -19.60 -3.87
C SER A 33 6.02 -18.52 -4.88
N ARG A 34 6.84 -18.84 -5.88
CA ARG A 34 7.17 -17.92 -6.98
C ARG A 34 5.96 -17.74 -7.89
N LEU A 35 5.68 -16.50 -8.29
CA LEU A 35 4.63 -16.18 -9.25
C LEU A 35 5.19 -16.13 -10.68
N PRO A 36 4.41 -16.55 -11.69
CA PRO A 36 4.85 -16.53 -13.08
C PRO A 36 4.87 -15.10 -13.65
N TRP A 37 5.83 -14.85 -14.55
CA TRP A 37 5.89 -13.65 -15.36
C TRP A 37 5.06 -13.77 -16.64
N GLY A 38 4.56 -12.65 -17.13
CA GLY A 38 3.90 -12.53 -18.43
C GLY A 38 2.43 -12.94 -18.42
N HIS A 39 1.84 -12.95 -19.63
CA HIS A 39 0.42 -13.25 -19.89
C HIS A 39 -0.55 -12.54 -18.93
N THR A 40 -0.27 -11.27 -18.63
CA THR A 40 -0.98 -10.50 -17.63
C THR A 40 -2.39 -10.13 -18.08
N GLU A 41 -3.33 -10.15 -17.15
CA GLU A 41 -4.67 -9.59 -17.34
C GLU A 41 -4.78 -8.16 -16.83
N ASP A 42 -5.74 -7.41 -17.35
CA ASP A 42 -6.11 -6.10 -16.81
C ASP A 42 -6.98 -6.28 -15.55
N ILE A 43 -6.29 -6.56 -14.44
CA ILE A 43 -6.85 -6.75 -13.12
C ILE A 43 -6.04 -5.94 -12.11
N VAL A 44 -6.72 -5.40 -11.09
CA VAL A 44 -6.11 -4.53 -10.09
C VAL A 44 -6.53 -4.97 -8.69
N PRO A 45 -5.60 -5.04 -7.72
CA PRO A 45 -5.97 -5.34 -6.34
C PRO A 45 -6.91 -4.26 -5.80
N LEU A 46 -7.88 -4.69 -4.98
CA LEU A 46 -8.92 -3.80 -4.47
C LEU A 46 -8.35 -2.61 -3.67
N SER A 47 -7.23 -2.81 -2.99
CA SER A 47 -6.46 -1.77 -2.28
C SER A 47 -6.05 -0.62 -3.18
N MET A 48 -5.50 -0.92 -4.37
CA MET A 48 -5.09 0.11 -5.34
C MET A 48 -6.29 0.80 -5.98
N LEU A 49 -7.34 0.04 -6.31
CA LEU A 49 -8.57 0.61 -6.88
C LEU A 49 -9.24 1.59 -5.89
N ARG A 50 -9.31 1.24 -4.61
CA ARG A 50 -9.94 2.06 -3.56
C ARG A 50 -9.07 3.19 -3.01
N GLN A 51 -7.81 3.28 -3.41
CA GLN A 51 -6.90 4.32 -2.91
C GLN A 51 -7.39 5.73 -3.23
N SER A 52 -8.13 5.90 -4.34
CA SER A 52 -8.78 7.16 -4.71
C SER A 52 -10.21 6.86 -5.13
N THR A 53 -11.18 7.53 -4.51
CA THR A 53 -12.60 7.40 -4.88
C THR A 53 -13.03 8.53 -5.82
N PRO A 54 -14.06 8.34 -6.65
CA PRO A 54 -14.64 9.42 -7.46
C PRO A 54 -14.95 10.68 -6.65
N ALA A 55 -15.59 10.51 -5.48
CA ALA A 55 -15.87 11.61 -4.55
C ALA A 55 -14.58 12.30 -4.05
N GLY A 56 -13.53 11.53 -3.76
CA GLY A 56 -12.22 12.06 -3.40
C GLY A 56 -11.58 12.87 -4.53
N LEU A 57 -11.65 12.40 -5.77
CA LEU A 57 -11.15 13.12 -6.95
C LEU A 57 -11.87 14.47 -7.15
N ARG A 58 -13.20 14.48 -7.03
CA ARG A 58 -14.02 15.72 -7.10
C ARG A 58 -13.67 16.69 -5.98
N THR A 59 -13.48 16.19 -4.77
CA THR A 59 -13.11 17.01 -3.61
C THR A 59 -11.74 17.64 -3.80
N HIS A 60 -10.77 16.88 -4.32
CA HIS A 60 -9.42 17.37 -4.61
C HIS A 60 -9.40 18.42 -5.74
N GLU A 61 -10.23 18.22 -6.78
CA GLU A 61 -10.43 19.21 -7.84
C GLU A 61 -10.95 20.54 -7.29
N LYS A 62 -12.02 20.46 -6.50
CA LYS A 62 -12.61 21.64 -5.86
C LYS A 62 -11.62 22.34 -4.94
N TYR A 63 -10.84 21.58 -4.16
CA TYR A 63 -9.77 22.13 -3.33
C TYR A 63 -8.78 22.94 -4.17
N LYS A 64 -8.29 22.40 -5.30
CA LYS A 64 -7.36 23.11 -6.19
C LYS A 64 -7.99 24.36 -6.81
N GLN A 65 -9.26 24.30 -7.20
CA GLN A 65 -9.99 25.45 -7.73
C GLN A 65 -10.14 26.55 -6.66
N ASP A 66 -10.52 26.19 -5.43
CA ASP A 66 -10.65 27.11 -4.31
C ASP A 66 -9.30 27.80 -4.00
N VAL A 67 -8.20 27.04 -4.03
CA VAL A 67 -6.84 27.57 -3.84
C VAL A 67 -6.46 28.53 -4.98
N ALA A 68 -6.67 28.13 -6.24
CA ALA A 68 -6.38 28.96 -7.40
C ALA A 68 -7.22 30.25 -7.43
N ALA A 69 -8.45 30.20 -6.94
CA ALA A 69 -9.34 31.34 -6.79
C ALA A 69 -9.03 32.21 -5.56
N GLY A 70 -8.05 31.82 -4.73
CA GLY A 70 -7.70 32.54 -3.49
C GLY A 70 -8.73 32.39 -2.35
N LEU A 71 -9.71 31.50 -2.50
CA LEU A 71 -10.74 31.21 -1.49
C LEU A 71 -10.21 30.35 -0.33
N ARG A 72 -9.10 29.64 -0.56
CA ARG A 72 -8.44 28.79 0.45
C ARG A 72 -6.93 28.93 0.34
N GLN A 73 -6.25 28.97 1.48
CA GLN A 73 -4.79 28.88 1.53
C GLN A 73 -4.36 27.41 1.56
N GLU A 74 -3.30 27.08 0.84
CA GLU A 74 -2.68 25.75 0.96
C GLU A 74 -2.11 25.54 2.35
N GLU A 75 -2.36 24.36 2.90
CA GLU A 75 -1.87 24.01 4.22
C GLU A 75 -0.37 23.68 4.13
N LYS A 76 0.42 24.14 5.11
CA LYS A 76 1.89 23.95 5.10
C LYS A 76 2.30 22.47 5.03
N PHE A 77 1.50 21.56 5.57
CA PHE A 77 1.77 20.14 5.46
C PHE A 77 1.62 19.63 4.02
N ALA A 78 0.76 20.23 3.18
CA ALA A 78 0.56 19.82 1.79
C ALA A 78 1.74 20.22 0.89
N GLN A 79 2.51 21.24 1.29
CA GLN A 79 3.71 21.71 0.60
C GLN A 79 4.96 20.90 0.93
N ARG A 80 4.91 20.03 1.95
CA ARG A 80 6.05 19.18 2.32
C ARG A 80 6.20 18.04 1.33
N ASP A 81 7.44 17.73 0.97
CA ASP A 81 7.74 16.52 0.22
C ASP A 81 7.65 15.30 1.14
N TYR A 82 6.68 14.42 0.89
CA TYR A 82 6.53 13.13 1.59
C TYR A 82 7.32 12.01 0.95
N HIS A 83 8.01 12.30 -0.16
CA HIS A 83 8.71 11.33 -1.00
C HIS A 83 7.82 10.22 -1.56
N HIS A 84 6.50 10.28 -1.37
CA HIS A 84 5.55 9.36 -1.96
C HIS A 84 5.12 9.89 -3.32
N ILE A 85 5.31 9.11 -4.38
CA ILE A 85 4.98 9.51 -5.76
C ILE A 85 4.20 8.39 -6.40
N ASN A 86 3.01 8.68 -6.90
CA ASN A 86 2.21 7.75 -7.70
C ASN A 86 1.78 8.49 -8.96
N ASP A 87 2.55 8.36 -10.02
CA ASP A 87 2.27 8.98 -11.31
C ASP A 87 2.50 8.01 -12.49
N HIS A 88 2.39 8.53 -13.71
CA HIS A 88 2.65 7.75 -14.92
C HIS A 88 4.08 7.23 -15.08
N GLU A 89 5.09 7.85 -14.47
CA GLU A 89 6.49 7.44 -14.61
C GLU A 89 6.96 6.59 -13.43
N ARG A 90 6.49 6.90 -12.21
CA ARG A 90 6.99 6.35 -10.95
C ARG A 90 5.89 5.97 -9.98
N ILE A 91 6.05 4.80 -9.36
CA ILE A 91 5.40 4.43 -8.10
C ILE A 91 6.49 4.33 -7.05
N ARG A 92 6.48 5.25 -6.09
CA ARG A 92 7.46 5.36 -5.02
C ARG A 92 6.72 5.36 -3.69
N TYR A 93 7.08 4.41 -2.83
CA TYR A 93 6.49 4.31 -1.50
C TYR A 93 7.41 4.92 -0.45
N ALA A 94 6.82 5.78 0.38
CA ALA A 94 7.45 6.31 1.58
C ALA A 94 6.47 6.20 2.76
N PRO A 95 6.86 5.57 3.88
CA PRO A 95 6.01 5.51 5.07
C PRO A 95 5.89 6.90 5.72
N PHE A 96 4.96 7.05 6.64
CA PHE A 96 4.93 8.24 7.50
C PHE A 96 6.06 8.21 8.54
N SER A 97 6.42 9.38 9.08
CA SER A 97 7.36 9.45 10.20
C SER A 97 6.83 8.69 11.42
N LYS A 98 7.72 8.08 12.23
CA LYS A 98 7.34 7.39 13.47
C LYS A 98 6.52 8.28 14.41
N SER A 99 6.79 9.59 14.43
CA SER A 99 6.03 10.56 15.22
C SER A 99 4.61 10.76 14.69
N THR A 100 4.46 10.91 13.37
CA THR A 100 3.14 10.98 12.71
C THR A 100 2.32 9.73 13.04
N THR A 101 2.93 8.56 12.88
CA THR A 101 2.31 7.25 13.16
C THR A 101 1.89 7.13 14.63
N PHE A 102 2.72 7.59 15.57
CA PHE A 102 2.39 7.60 16.99
C PHE A 102 1.12 8.40 17.29
N TRP A 103 0.98 9.61 16.74
CA TRP A 103 -0.21 10.45 16.95
C TRP A 103 -1.48 9.82 16.38
N PHE A 104 -1.39 9.17 15.21
CA PHE A 104 -2.51 8.42 14.66
C PHE A 104 -2.87 7.20 15.51
N TYR A 105 -1.90 6.48 16.08
CA TYR A 105 -2.17 5.42 17.05
C TYR A 105 -2.80 5.95 18.35
N LEU A 106 -2.37 7.11 18.84
CA LEU A 106 -2.95 7.71 20.04
C LEU A 106 -4.43 8.08 19.81
N LEU A 107 -4.75 8.69 18.66
CA LEU A 107 -6.11 9.02 18.26
C LEU A 107 -6.97 7.76 18.03
N GLY A 108 -6.51 6.86 17.16
CA GLY A 108 -7.28 5.69 16.75
C GLY A 108 -7.36 4.62 17.83
N GLY A 109 -6.22 4.31 18.47
CA GLY A 109 -6.10 3.34 19.54
C GLY A 109 -6.80 3.79 20.82
N GLY A 110 -6.66 5.06 21.22
CA GLY A 110 -7.39 5.61 22.36
C GLY A 110 -8.90 5.50 22.18
N ARG A 111 -9.41 5.87 20.98
CA ARG A 111 -10.83 5.73 20.64
C ARG A 111 -11.29 4.26 20.66
N PHE A 112 -10.49 3.35 20.08
CA PHE A 112 -10.83 1.93 20.05
C PHE A 112 -10.90 1.33 21.46
N VAL A 113 -9.87 1.54 22.28
CA VAL A 113 -9.81 1.03 23.65
C VAL A 113 -10.95 1.61 24.49
N PHE A 114 -11.26 2.90 24.34
CA PHE A 114 -12.39 3.52 25.03
C PHE A 114 -13.71 2.79 24.75
N TRP A 115 -14.03 2.49 23.49
CA TRP A 115 -15.27 1.81 23.13
C TRP A 115 -15.31 0.34 23.57
N VAL A 116 -14.18 -0.37 23.48
CA VAL A 116 -14.07 -1.73 24.02
C VAL A 116 -14.33 -1.72 25.53
N MET A 117 -13.68 -0.80 26.26
CA MET A 117 -13.89 -0.62 27.69
C MET A 117 -15.35 -0.26 28.01
N ALA A 118 -15.97 0.64 27.24
CA ALA A 118 -17.37 1.04 27.44
C ALA A 118 -18.35 -0.14 27.33
N ILE A 119 -18.05 -1.14 26.53
CA ILE A 119 -18.89 -2.32 26.34
C ILE A 119 -18.62 -3.38 27.43
N PHE A 120 -17.35 -3.68 27.71
CA PHE A 120 -16.99 -4.83 28.57
C PHE A 120 -16.92 -4.50 30.06
N LEU A 121 -16.53 -3.28 30.46
CA LEU A 121 -16.42 -2.94 31.89
C LEU A 121 -17.75 -3.01 32.65
N PRO A 122 -18.88 -2.52 32.11
CA PRO A 122 -20.16 -2.67 32.81
C PRO A 122 -20.49 -4.14 33.10
N LEU A 123 -20.20 -5.05 32.15
CA LEU A 123 -20.39 -6.48 32.37
C LEU A 123 -19.48 -7.00 33.50
N THR A 124 -18.20 -6.60 33.52
CA THR A 124 -17.29 -6.97 34.61
C THR A 124 -17.73 -6.42 35.96
N TRP A 125 -18.32 -5.23 36.00
CA TRP A 125 -18.85 -4.63 37.23
C TRP A 125 -20.07 -5.40 37.75
N LEU A 126 -21.00 -5.76 36.88
CA LEU A 126 -22.19 -6.55 37.24
C LEU A 126 -21.80 -7.95 37.77
N VAL A 127 -20.88 -8.63 37.07
CA VAL A 127 -20.39 -9.96 37.49
C VAL A 127 -19.59 -9.87 38.79
N GLY A 128 -18.70 -8.88 38.91
CA GLY A 128 -17.90 -8.67 40.11
C GLY A 128 -18.76 -8.35 41.34
N ALA A 129 -19.82 -7.55 41.17
CA ALA A 129 -20.73 -7.20 42.26
C ALA A 129 -21.56 -8.39 42.74
N ALA A 130 -21.91 -9.32 41.84
CA ALA A 130 -22.65 -10.54 42.16
C ALA A 130 -21.79 -11.65 42.79
N ALA A 131 -20.45 -11.55 42.69
CA ALA A 131 -19.51 -12.54 43.20
C ALA A 131 -19.05 -12.29 44.65
N LEU A 132 -19.49 -11.20 45.26
CA LEU A 132 -19.14 -10.78 46.62
C LEU A 132 -20.30 -11.05 47.59
N ASP A 133 -19.99 -11.43 48.82
CA ASP A 133 -20.98 -11.86 49.83
C ASP A 133 -21.83 -10.71 50.41
N ASP A 134 -21.43 -9.46 50.17
CA ASP A 134 -22.10 -8.25 50.64
C ASP A 134 -23.29 -7.81 49.74
N GLU A 135 -24.01 -6.76 50.16
CA GLU A 135 -25.11 -6.20 49.38
C GLU A 135 -24.68 -5.79 47.97
N TYR A 136 -25.36 -6.32 46.95
CA TYR A 136 -25.04 -6.15 45.53
C TYR A 136 -24.83 -4.68 45.12
N LEU A 137 -25.70 -3.77 45.58
CA LEU A 137 -25.62 -2.36 45.20
C LEU A 137 -24.35 -1.69 45.78
N THR A 138 -23.99 -2.04 47.02
CA THR A 138 -22.80 -1.53 47.71
C THR A 138 -21.54 -2.04 47.01
N ASN A 139 -21.50 -3.32 46.65
CA ASN A 139 -20.41 -3.92 45.89
C ASN A 139 -20.26 -3.30 44.50
N LEU A 140 -21.38 -3.08 43.79
CA LEU A 140 -21.38 -2.44 42.48
C LEU A 140 -20.80 -1.02 42.54
N LEU A 141 -21.26 -0.20 43.49
CA LEU A 141 -20.78 1.18 43.64
C LEU A 141 -19.30 1.22 44.04
N ALA A 142 -18.85 0.32 44.91
CA ALA A 142 -17.44 0.21 45.30
C ALA A 142 -16.56 -0.15 44.10
N ILE A 143 -16.92 -1.18 43.33
CA ILE A 143 -16.17 -1.61 42.13
C ILE A 143 -16.12 -0.49 41.10
N ILE A 144 -17.25 0.18 40.83
CA ILE A 144 -17.29 1.33 39.90
C ILE A 144 -16.35 2.42 40.40
N LYS A 145 -16.41 2.78 41.67
CA LYS A 145 -15.56 3.85 42.23
C LYS A 145 -14.06 3.53 42.08
N GLU A 146 -13.66 2.31 42.39
CA GLU A 146 -12.25 1.88 42.35
C GLU A 146 -11.73 1.71 40.91
N THR A 147 -12.60 1.46 39.94
CA THR A 147 -12.19 1.15 38.55
C THR A 147 -12.56 2.23 37.54
N ALA A 148 -13.44 3.19 37.86
CA ALA A 148 -13.89 4.22 36.91
C ALA A 148 -12.73 5.07 36.36
N TRP A 149 -11.65 5.27 37.13
CA TRP A 149 -10.49 6.02 36.66
C TRP A 149 -9.81 5.35 35.45
N THR A 150 -9.96 4.04 35.24
CA THR A 150 -9.39 3.36 34.09
C THR A 150 -10.00 3.82 32.77
N PHE A 151 -11.24 4.34 32.78
CA PHE A 151 -11.86 4.96 31.59
C PHE A 151 -11.22 6.30 31.22
N LEU A 152 -10.65 7.01 32.19
CA LEU A 152 -10.06 8.33 31.96
C LEU A 152 -8.79 8.24 31.10
N VAL A 153 -8.05 7.14 31.19
CA VAL A 153 -6.82 6.94 30.41
C VAL A 153 -7.08 6.88 28.89
N PRO A 154 -7.91 5.96 28.35
CA PRO A 154 -8.18 5.92 26.92
C PRO A 154 -8.96 7.15 26.45
N LEU A 155 -9.83 7.73 27.30
CA LEU A 155 -10.51 8.98 27.00
C LEU A 155 -9.53 10.14 26.85
N ALA A 156 -8.55 10.26 27.75
CA ALA A 156 -7.50 11.27 27.66
C ALA A 156 -6.61 11.04 26.43
N CYS A 157 -6.20 9.80 26.14
CA CYS A 157 -5.48 9.47 24.91
C CYS A 157 -6.26 9.89 23.66
N TRP A 158 -7.56 9.57 23.59
CA TRP A 158 -8.41 9.95 22.49
C TRP A 158 -8.56 11.48 22.38
N ALA A 159 -8.81 12.16 23.50
CA ALA A 159 -8.98 13.62 23.53
C ALA A 159 -7.69 14.35 23.11
N ILE A 160 -6.55 13.96 23.67
CA ILE A 160 -5.24 14.53 23.32
C ILE A 160 -4.90 14.23 21.86
N GLY A 161 -5.05 12.98 21.42
CA GLY A 161 -4.82 12.59 20.03
C GLY A 161 -5.70 13.36 19.04
N SER A 162 -6.99 13.52 19.36
CA SER A 162 -7.94 14.29 18.55
C SER A 162 -7.58 15.77 18.47
N LEU A 163 -7.23 16.37 19.60
CA LEU A 163 -6.81 17.77 19.65
C LEU A 163 -5.54 17.99 18.82
N VAL A 164 -4.53 17.14 19.01
CA VAL A 164 -3.24 17.27 18.35
C VAL A 164 -3.33 17.02 16.84
N VAL A 165 -4.01 15.95 16.41
CA VAL A 165 -4.15 15.60 14.99
C VAL A 165 -5.01 16.62 14.24
N ASN A 166 -6.11 17.11 14.82
CA ASN A 166 -7.04 17.99 14.11
C ASN A 166 -6.69 19.48 14.20
N LYS A 167 -6.08 19.94 15.30
CA LYS A 167 -5.73 21.37 15.48
C LYS A 167 -4.26 21.65 15.15
N PHE A 168 -3.38 20.66 15.29
CA PHE A 168 -1.95 20.80 15.05
C PHE A 168 -1.46 19.87 13.94
N THR A 169 -2.26 19.69 12.88
CA THR A 169 -1.96 18.84 11.72
C THR A 169 -0.58 19.12 11.13
N ASN A 170 -0.21 20.40 11.01
CA ASN A 170 1.11 20.82 10.51
C ASN A 170 2.29 20.36 11.38
N TRP A 171 2.08 20.13 12.68
CA TRP A 171 3.12 19.65 13.59
C TRP A 171 3.22 18.13 13.57
N VAL A 172 2.06 17.46 13.48
CA VAL A 172 1.92 16.00 13.49
C VAL A 172 2.36 15.36 12.18
N VAL A 173 1.86 15.87 11.05
CA VAL A 173 2.08 15.25 9.75
C VAL A 173 3.45 15.65 9.22
N ARG A 174 4.44 14.79 9.49
CA ARG A 174 5.82 14.93 9.03
C ARG A 174 6.21 13.83 8.04
N PRO A 175 7.04 14.16 7.04
CA PRO A 175 7.60 13.16 6.14
C PRO A 175 8.52 12.20 6.91
N SER A 176 8.67 10.99 6.40
CA SER A 176 9.67 10.05 6.91
C SER A 176 11.08 10.44 6.46
N LYS A 177 12.06 9.60 6.78
CA LYS A 177 13.46 9.80 6.37
C LYS A 177 13.66 9.74 4.85
N GLY A 178 12.70 9.16 4.12
CA GLY A 178 12.73 9.04 2.67
C GLY A 178 11.95 7.82 2.18
N PRO A 179 11.96 7.55 0.86
CA PRO A 179 11.28 6.42 0.26
C PRO A 179 11.96 5.10 0.61
N LEU A 180 11.21 3.99 0.62
CA LEU A 180 11.76 2.64 0.82
C LEU A 180 12.07 1.97 -0.51
N TRP A 181 11.23 2.19 -1.52
CA TRP A 181 11.42 1.64 -2.86
C TRP A 181 10.71 2.51 -3.92
N GLU A 182 11.17 2.41 -5.16
CA GLU A 182 10.61 3.05 -6.35
C GLU A 182 10.56 2.07 -7.52
N PHE A 183 9.42 2.00 -8.19
CA PHE A 183 9.26 1.48 -9.54
C PHE A 183 9.28 2.62 -10.53
N ASN A 184 10.13 2.54 -11.55
CA ASN A 184 10.24 3.58 -12.56
C ASN A 184 9.90 3.01 -13.94
N ARG A 185 8.65 3.20 -14.38
CA ARG A 185 8.15 2.76 -15.70
C ARG A 185 8.94 3.38 -16.85
N ARG A 186 9.35 4.65 -16.72
CA ARG A 186 10.10 5.37 -17.77
C ARG A 186 11.45 4.73 -18.07
N THR A 187 12.13 4.24 -17.04
CA THR A 187 13.48 3.66 -17.16
C THR A 187 13.49 2.14 -17.12
N GLY A 188 12.45 1.50 -16.61
CA GLY A 188 12.40 0.05 -16.38
C GLY A 188 13.18 -0.39 -15.14
N MET A 189 13.57 0.54 -14.27
CA MET A 189 14.39 0.26 -13.09
C MET A 189 13.53 0.18 -11.82
N VAL A 190 14.04 -0.57 -10.85
CA VAL A 190 13.53 -0.66 -9.49
C VAL A 190 14.64 -0.20 -8.55
N THR A 191 14.33 0.75 -7.69
CA THR A 191 15.28 1.28 -6.71
C THR A 191 14.83 0.90 -5.31
N ILE A 192 15.75 0.37 -4.50
CA ILE A 192 15.56 0.06 -3.08
C ILE A 192 16.47 0.98 -2.27
N PHE A 193 15.91 1.64 -1.27
CA PHE A 193 16.63 2.56 -0.40
C PHE A 193 16.88 1.90 0.97
N ASP A 194 18.13 1.60 1.26
CA ASP A 194 18.57 1.06 2.56
C ASP A 194 19.17 2.17 3.43
N TYR A 195 18.43 2.57 4.46
CA TYR A 195 18.84 3.60 5.42
C TYR A 195 19.77 3.09 6.52
N ASP A 196 19.98 1.77 6.65
CA ASP A 196 21.06 1.24 7.49
C ASP A 196 22.33 1.02 6.66
N ASN A 197 22.20 0.94 5.33
CA ASN A 197 23.28 0.65 4.36
C ASN A 197 24.14 -0.52 4.83
N MET A 198 23.50 -1.65 5.16
CA MET A 198 24.17 -2.82 5.78
C MET A 198 25.05 -2.48 7.01
N GLY A 199 24.68 -1.45 7.79
CA GLY A 199 25.40 -0.97 8.98
C GLY A 199 26.45 0.12 8.71
N GLU A 200 26.68 0.49 7.44
CA GLU A 200 27.59 1.58 7.07
C GLU A 200 27.00 2.97 7.26
N TYR A 201 25.67 3.11 7.36
CA TYR A 201 25.04 4.42 7.58
C TYR A 201 25.58 5.09 8.86
N LYS A 202 25.85 4.31 9.90
CA LYS A 202 26.46 4.81 11.16
C LYS A 202 27.92 5.26 10.99
N ARG A 203 28.61 4.82 9.94
CA ARG A 203 30.04 5.09 9.66
C ARG A 203 30.25 6.22 8.65
N SER A 204 29.51 6.23 7.55
CA SER A 204 29.67 7.17 6.43
C SER A 204 28.50 8.14 6.27
N GLY A 205 27.34 7.88 6.89
CA GLY A 205 26.13 8.67 6.72
C GLY A 205 25.47 8.53 5.34
N THR A 206 25.95 7.60 4.49
CA THR A 206 25.40 7.38 3.14
C THR A 206 24.23 6.41 3.19
N ILE A 207 23.14 6.76 2.49
CA ILE A 207 22.00 5.87 2.27
C ILE A 207 22.38 4.94 1.12
N GLY A 208 22.19 3.63 1.30
CA GLY A 208 22.39 2.65 0.25
C GLY A 208 21.27 2.79 -0.79
N GLU A 209 21.61 3.06 -2.04
CA GLU A 209 20.66 3.09 -3.16
C GLU A 209 20.98 1.95 -4.12
N PHE A 210 20.07 0.99 -4.20
CA PHE A 210 20.22 -0.21 -5.02
C PHE A 210 19.25 -0.17 -6.19
N THR A 211 19.75 0.12 -7.38
CA THR A 211 18.93 0.29 -8.59
C THR A 211 19.23 -0.81 -9.60
N TYR A 212 18.23 -1.64 -9.88
CA TYR A 212 18.34 -2.80 -10.78
C TYR A 212 17.18 -2.87 -11.79
N PRO A 213 17.35 -3.51 -12.96
CA PRO A 213 16.27 -3.68 -13.93
C PRO A 213 15.09 -4.48 -13.37
N PHE A 214 13.87 -4.10 -13.72
CA PHE A 214 12.64 -4.74 -13.21
C PHE A 214 12.56 -6.24 -13.54
N HIS A 215 13.07 -6.67 -14.69
CA HIS A 215 13.07 -8.09 -15.10
C HIS A 215 14.04 -8.97 -14.30
N GLU A 216 14.93 -8.39 -13.49
CA GLU A 216 15.82 -9.12 -12.57
C GLU A 216 15.15 -9.44 -11.22
N PHE A 217 13.94 -8.95 -11.00
CA PHE A 217 13.17 -9.28 -9.81
C PHE A 217 12.21 -10.44 -10.06
N ASP A 218 11.86 -11.17 -9.02
CA ASP A 218 10.86 -12.23 -9.08
C ASP A 218 9.86 -12.03 -7.94
N ALA A 219 8.58 -12.18 -8.25
CA ALA A 219 7.51 -12.08 -7.28
C ALA A 219 7.33 -13.38 -6.50
N TYR A 220 7.27 -13.29 -5.17
CA TYR A 220 7.05 -14.41 -4.26
C TYR A 220 5.91 -14.09 -3.32
N ILE A 221 5.04 -15.06 -3.08
CA ILE A 221 4.07 -15.01 -1.99
C ILE A 221 4.63 -15.78 -0.82
N SER A 222 4.84 -15.10 0.30
CA SER A 222 5.16 -15.75 1.57
C SER A 222 3.90 -16.07 2.34
N SER A 223 3.80 -17.30 2.85
CA SER A 223 2.79 -17.72 3.80
C SER A 223 3.37 -17.80 5.21
N GLY A 224 2.67 -17.26 6.20
CA GLY A 224 3.03 -17.39 7.61
C GLY A 224 1.80 -17.56 8.49
N PRO A 225 1.92 -18.20 9.67
CA PRO A 225 0.85 -18.18 10.65
C PRO A 225 0.74 -16.77 11.26
N ASP A 226 -0.49 -16.28 11.43
CA ASP A 226 -0.77 -15.15 12.30
C ASP A 226 -0.73 -15.61 13.77
N ARG A 227 -0.84 -14.67 14.72
CA ARG A 227 -0.87 -14.95 16.16
C ARG A 227 -1.99 -15.92 16.56
N GLN A 228 -3.02 -16.07 15.74
CA GLN A 228 -4.16 -16.97 15.90
C GLN A 228 -4.00 -18.30 15.13
N GLY A 229 -2.86 -18.54 14.48
CA GLY A 229 -2.60 -19.76 13.70
C GLY A 229 -3.24 -19.79 12.31
N LEU A 230 -3.95 -18.73 11.89
CA LEU A 230 -4.46 -18.58 10.53
C LEU A 230 -3.32 -18.26 9.57
N ILE A 231 -3.36 -18.80 8.35
CA ILE A 231 -2.36 -18.49 7.33
C ILE A 231 -2.67 -17.13 6.74
N TRP A 232 -1.69 -16.23 6.77
CA TRP A 232 -1.69 -15.01 5.97
C TRP A 232 -0.71 -15.15 4.82
N TYR A 233 -1.01 -14.48 3.72
CA TYR A 233 -0.16 -14.34 2.55
C TYR A 233 0.32 -12.89 2.44
N GLN A 234 1.54 -12.70 1.96
CA GLN A 234 2.13 -11.41 1.65
C GLN A 234 2.92 -11.51 0.35
N LEU A 235 2.81 -10.49 -0.49
CA LEU A 235 3.56 -10.40 -1.73
C LEU A 235 4.89 -9.66 -1.49
N HIS A 236 5.96 -10.28 -1.96
CA HIS A 236 7.30 -9.73 -1.96
C HIS A 236 7.88 -9.74 -3.38
N LEU A 237 8.67 -8.72 -3.70
CA LEU A 237 9.45 -8.68 -4.93
C LEU A 237 10.93 -8.82 -4.57
N VAL A 238 11.56 -9.90 -5.03
CA VAL A 238 12.91 -10.30 -4.60
C VAL A 238 13.88 -10.22 -5.77
N HIS A 239 15.03 -9.59 -5.58
CA HIS A 239 16.07 -9.54 -6.60
C HIS A 239 16.68 -10.92 -6.83
N ARG A 240 16.92 -11.30 -8.09
CA ARG A 240 17.36 -12.66 -8.43
C ARG A 240 18.83 -12.94 -8.10
N TYR A 241 19.66 -11.90 -8.09
CA TYR A 241 21.12 -12.03 -7.92
C TYR A 241 21.65 -11.49 -6.59
N HIS A 242 20.84 -10.75 -5.85
CA HIS A 242 21.24 -10.10 -4.61
C HIS A 242 20.19 -10.38 -3.54
N ASP A 243 20.60 -10.39 -2.26
CA ASP A 243 19.70 -10.61 -1.13
C ASP A 243 18.91 -9.33 -0.80
N LEU A 244 18.12 -8.88 -1.78
CA LEU A 244 17.31 -7.68 -1.72
C LEU A 244 15.85 -8.07 -1.93
N ALA A 245 14.98 -7.62 -1.03
CA ALA A 245 13.54 -7.89 -1.09
C ALA A 245 12.74 -6.63 -0.79
N ILE A 246 11.66 -6.46 -1.54
CA ILE A 246 10.68 -5.39 -1.38
C ILE A 246 9.40 -6.00 -0.82
N ASP A 247 8.87 -5.40 0.24
CA ASP A 247 7.52 -5.68 0.72
C ASP A 247 6.51 -4.85 -0.08
N LEU A 248 5.59 -5.55 -0.76
CA LEU A 248 4.51 -4.93 -1.54
C LEU A 248 3.22 -4.74 -0.73
N SER A 249 3.28 -4.82 0.61
CA SER A 249 2.19 -4.45 1.52
C SER A 249 1.51 -3.10 1.23
N PRO A 250 2.19 -2.06 0.71
CA PRO A 250 1.54 -0.81 0.31
C PRO A 250 0.66 -0.92 -0.95
N ILE A 251 0.92 -1.91 -1.81
CA ILE A 251 0.12 -2.19 -3.02
C ILE A 251 -1.00 -3.16 -2.67
N VAL A 252 -0.70 -4.23 -1.94
CA VAL A 252 -1.65 -5.25 -1.50
C VAL A 252 -1.38 -5.61 -0.04
N PRO A 253 -2.33 -5.35 0.89
CA PRO A 253 -2.13 -5.70 2.29
C PRO A 253 -2.11 -7.23 2.48
N LYS A 254 -1.61 -7.67 3.63
CA LYS A 254 -1.73 -9.07 4.06
C LYS A 254 -3.17 -9.54 3.97
N ASP A 255 -3.36 -10.71 3.39
CA ASP A 255 -4.68 -11.31 3.23
C ASP A 255 -4.62 -12.81 3.53
N SER A 256 -5.74 -13.36 3.98
CA SER A 256 -5.97 -14.80 4.11
C SER A 256 -6.04 -15.53 2.75
N SER A 257 -6.18 -14.80 1.64
CA SER A 257 -6.22 -15.34 0.27
C SER A 257 -4.99 -14.93 -0.56
N MET A 258 -4.58 -15.82 -1.46
CA MET A 258 -3.51 -15.52 -2.44
C MET A 258 -4.01 -14.67 -3.61
N SER A 259 -5.30 -14.70 -3.94
CA SER A 259 -5.84 -14.07 -5.16
C SER A 259 -5.61 -12.55 -5.27
N PRO A 260 -5.75 -11.75 -4.19
CA PRO A 260 -5.37 -10.33 -4.21
C PRO A 260 -3.90 -10.09 -4.58
N HIS A 261 -3.01 -11.00 -4.16
CA HIS A 261 -1.58 -10.92 -4.44
C HIS A 261 -1.26 -11.28 -5.90
N PHE A 262 -2.01 -12.21 -6.51
CA PHE A 262 -1.94 -12.48 -7.94
C PHE A 262 -2.34 -11.24 -8.76
N ALA A 263 -3.45 -10.60 -8.41
CA ALA A 263 -3.90 -9.38 -9.06
C ALA A 263 -2.90 -8.23 -8.88
N ALA A 264 -2.28 -8.11 -7.71
CA ALA A 264 -1.24 -7.13 -7.45
C ALA A 264 0.01 -7.34 -8.31
N TRP A 265 0.40 -8.59 -8.53
CA TRP A 265 1.54 -8.90 -9.40
C TRP A 265 1.27 -8.52 -10.87
N ASP A 266 0.10 -8.87 -11.39
CA ASP A 266 -0.30 -8.46 -12.74
C ASP A 266 -0.43 -6.94 -12.88
N PHE A 267 -0.95 -6.26 -11.85
CA PHE A 267 -0.98 -4.81 -11.78
C PHE A 267 0.42 -4.19 -11.90
N VAL A 268 1.40 -4.68 -11.13
CA VAL A 268 2.79 -4.16 -11.18
C VAL A 268 3.41 -4.42 -12.55
N GLN A 269 3.24 -5.62 -13.11
CA GLN A 269 3.74 -5.93 -14.45
C GLN A 269 3.11 -5.03 -15.54
N ASN A 270 1.79 -4.84 -15.51
CA ASN A 270 1.09 -3.95 -16.45
C ASN A 270 1.52 -2.49 -16.28
N TYR A 271 1.73 -2.04 -15.04
CA TYR A 271 2.26 -0.71 -14.75
C TYR A 271 3.69 -0.52 -15.26
N MET A 272 4.54 -1.55 -15.24
CA MET A 272 5.91 -1.43 -15.75
C MET A 272 6.02 -1.63 -17.26
N ASP A 273 5.09 -2.33 -17.90
CA ASP A 273 5.10 -2.61 -19.34
C ASP A 273 4.74 -1.39 -20.18
N ILE A 274 5.74 -0.80 -20.83
CA ILE A 274 5.55 0.38 -21.70
C ILE A 274 4.74 0.09 -22.96
N GLY A 275 4.53 -1.19 -23.32
CA GLY A 275 3.72 -1.62 -24.45
C GLY A 275 2.22 -1.61 -24.17
N ARG A 276 1.82 -1.53 -22.90
CA ARG A 276 0.42 -1.48 -22.46
C ARG A 276 0.09 -0.09 -21.91
N PRO A 277 -1.18 0.36 -21.97
CA PRO A 277 -1.59 1.56 -21.26
C PRO A 277 -1.43 1.37 -19.74
N LEU A 278 -1.35 2.46 -18.99
CA LEU A 278 -1.42 2.44 -17.54
C LEU A 278 -2.70 1.72 -17.08
N PRO A 279 -2.64 0.93 -15.98
CA PRO A 279 -3.83 0.34 -15.37
C PRO A 279 -4.93 1.38 -15.21
N ASP A 280 -6.16 1.06 -15.63
CA ASP A 280 -7.25 2.04 -15.56
C ASP A 280 -7.83 2.11 -14.14
N ILE A 281 -7.26 3.00 -13.33
CA ILE A 281 -7.72 3.28 -11.96
C ILE A 281 -7.85 4.78 -11.70
N PRO A 282 -8.69 5.18 -10.72
CA PRO A 282 -8.87 6.59 -10.34
C PRO A 282 -7.56 7.31 -10.03
N LEU A 283 -6.59 6.62 -9.43
CA LEU A 283 -5.27 7.16 -9.08
C LEU A 283 -4.52 7.73 -10.29
N PHE A 284 -4.58 7.04 -11.43
CA PHE A 284 -3.83 7.39 -12.64
C PHE A 284 -4.59 8.29 -13.60
N GLU A 285 -5.89 8.57 -13.37
CA GLU A 285 -6.74 9.36 -14.28
C GLU A 285 -6.05 10.65 -14.74
N LYS A 286 -5.55 11.45 -13.80
CA LYS A 286 -4.89 12.75 -14.07
C LYS A 286 -3.56 12.65 -14.84
N HIS A 287 -3.00 11.44 -14.94
CA HIS A 287 -1.70 11.18 -15.55
C HIS A 287 -1.79 10.46 -16.89
N ARG A 288 -2.97 9.97 -17.28
CA ARG A 288 -3.17 9.18 -18.51
C ARG A 288 -2.75 9.94 -19.78
N THR A 289 -3.01 11.24 -19.83
CA THR A 289 -2.62 12.12 -20.95
C THR A 289 -1.11 12.32 -21.06
N ASN A 290 -0.37 12.16 -19.96
CA ASN A 290 1.07 12.38 -19.92
C ASN A 290 1.86 11.15 -20.39
N ASP A 291 1.31 9.94 -20.24
CA ASP A 291 1.93 8.69 -20.72
C ASP A 291 1.63 8.49 -22.21
N PRO A 292 2.62 8.48 -23.11
CA PRO A 292 2.37 8.40 -24.55
C PRO A 292 1.63 7.14 -25.00
N THR A 293 1.94 5.98 -24.41
CA THR A 293 1.26 4.72 -24.73
C THR A 293 -0.21 4.78 -24.32
N THR A 294 -0.49 5.29 -23.12
CA THR A 294 -1.85 5.46 -22.59
C THR A 294 -2.63 6.49 -23.38
N ALA A 295 -2.06 7.67 -23.66
CA ALA A 295 -2.71 8.71 -24.44
C ALA A 295 -3.01 8.27 -25.88
N ALA A 296 -2.16 7.44 -26.50
CA ALA A 296 -2.46 6.83 -27.79
C ALA A 296 -3.58 5.77 -27.68
N HIS A 297 -3.59 4.99 -26.60
CA HIS A 297 -4.64 4.02 -26.33
C HIS A 297 -6.00 4.68 -26.13
N ASP A 298 -6.08 5.69 -25.26
CA ASP A 298 -7.32 6.39 -24.92
C ASP A 298 -7.92 7.12 -26.13
N ARG A 299 -7.08 7.73 -26.99
CA ARG A 299 -7.51 8.31 -28.27
C ARG A 299 -8.13 7.29 -29.22
N ARG A 300 -7.59 6.06 -29.24
CA ARG A 300 -8.08 4.99 -30.12
C ARG A 300 -9.39 4.39 -29.62
N THR A 301 -9.57 4.26 -28.31
CA THR A 301 -10.76 3.67 -27.69
C THR A 301 -11.87 4.69 -27.42
N GLY A 302 -11.57 5.99 -27.52
CA GLY A 302 -12.52 7.05 -27.21
C GLY A 302 -12.84 7.15 -25.71
N ARG A 303 -11.90 6.73 -24.84
CA ARG A 303 -12.08 6.80 -23.39
C ARG A 303 -12.27 8.26 -22.94
N PRO A 304 -13.32 8.59 -22.16
CA PRO A 304 -13.48 9.93 -21.59
C PRO A 304 -12.31 10.29 -20.66
N GLU A 305 -11.87 11.56 -20.68
CA GLU A 305 -10.77 12.02 -19.80
C GLU A 305 -11.15 11.93 -18.31
N ARG A 306 -12.38 12.35 -17.97
CA ARG A 306 -12.94 12.39 -16.60
C ARG A 306 -13.73 11.12 -16.22
N TYR A 307 -13.35 9.96 -16.73
CA TYR A 307 -14.10 8.70 -16.58
C TYR A 307 -14.39 8.32 -15.11
N TRP A 308 -13.38 8.31 -14.24
CA TRP A 308 -13.53 7.94 -12.83
C TRP A 308 -14.11 9.08 -12.01
N ARG A 309 -13.70 10.32 -12.28
CA ARG A 309 -14.13 11.49 -11.51
C ARG A 309 -15.61 11.80 -11.63
N ASP A 310 -16.17 11.64 -12.82
CA ASP A 310 -17.57 11.94 -13.09
C ASP A 310 -18.48 10.72 -12.87
N MET A 311 -17.91 9.58 -12.46
CA MET A 311 -18.66 8.38 -12.08
C MET A 311 -19.55 8.65 -10.86
N ASP A 312 -20.79 8.15 -10.92
CA ASP A 312 -21.71 8.19 -9.79
C ASP A 312 -21.43 7.07 -8.77
N ASP A 313 -21.91 7.25 -7.55
CA ASP A 313 -21.60 6.35 -6.44
C ASP A 313 -22.17 4.94 -6.65
N LYS A 314 -23.32 4.78 -7.34
CA LYS A 314 -23.89 3.46 -7.60
C LYS A 314 -23.06 2.69 -8.61
N THR A 315 -22.65 3.35 -9.70
CA THR A 315 -21.76 2.76 -10.70
C THR A 315 -20.40 2.40 -10.09
N TRP A 316 -19.86 3.28 -9.23
CA TRP A 316 -18.63 3.01 -8.49
C TRP A 316 -18.72 1.75 -7.62
N GLU A 317 -19.78 1.60 -6.83
CA GLU A 317 -19.97 0.41 -5.99
C GLU A 317 -20.15 -0.87 -6.83
N ALA A 318 -20.85 -0.78 -7.97
CA ALA A 318 -20.96 -1.89 -8.90
C ALA A 318 -19.59 -2.30 -9.46
N GLN A 319 -18.76 -1.33 -9.87
CA GLN A 319 -17.40 -1.57 -10.35
C GLN A 319 -16.50 -2.20 -9.29
N LEU A 320 -16.59 -1.72 -8.03
CA LEU A 320 -15.86 -2.29 -6.91
C LEU A 320 -16.25 -3.75 -6.66
N LYS A 321 -17.55 -4.04 -6.66
CA LYS A 321 -18.07 -5.40 -6.47
C LYS A 321 -17.64 -6.33 -7.60
N GLN A 322 -17.70 -5.86 -8.84
CA GLN A 322 -17.26 -6.63 -10.00
C GLN A 322 -15.76 -6.91 -9.95
N ASN A 323 -14.93 -5.90 -9.66
CA ASN A 323 -13.48 -6.07 -9.55
C ASN A 323 -13.12 -7.02 -8.41
N LEU A 324 -13.77 -6.90 -7.24
CA LEU A 324 -13.56 -7.81 -6.12
C LEU A 324 -13.92 -9.26 -6.49
N ALA A 325 -15.04 -9.48 -7.18
CA ALA A 325 -15.41 -10.82 -7.64
C ALA A 325 -14.38 -11.40 -8.61
N ARG A 326 -13.87 -10.58 -9.55
CA ARG A 326 -12.79 -10.97 -10.47
C ARG A 326 -11.52 -11.32 -9.70
N VAL A 327 -11.09 -10.48 -8.76
CA VAL A 327 -9.89 -10.71 -7.94
C VAL A 327 -10.03 -12.00 -7.13
N ASN A 328 -11.18 -12.25 -6.51
CA ASN A 328 -11.39 -13.46 -5.71
C ASN A 328 -11.37 -14.74 -6.55
N ALA A 329 -11.86 -14.67 -7.80
CA ALA A 329 -11.84 -15.79 -8.74
C ALA A 329 -10.50 -15.96 -9.46
N TYR A 330 -9.56 -15.02 -9.27
CA TYR A 330 -8.33 -14.98 -10.04
C TYR A 330 -7.29 -15.95 -9.52
N ASP A 331 -6.70 -16.72 -10.43
CA ASP A 331 -5.60 -17.64 -10.17
C ASP A 331 -4.61 -17.64 -11.33
N ILE A 332 -3.33 -17.50 -11.01
CA ILE A 332 -2.24 -17.47 -11.98
C ILE A 332 -1.26 -18.63 -11.81
N THR A 333 -1.49 -19.54 -10.87
CA THR A 333 -0.54 -20.62 -10.53
C THR A 333 -0.28 -21.59 -11.68
N GLY A 334 -1.25 -21.79 -12.58
CA GLY A 334 -1.11 -22.61 -13.79
C GLY A 334 -0.53 -21.88 -15.02
N ARG A 335 -0.19 -20.60 -14.90
CA ARG A 335 0.29 -19.78 -16.03
C ARG A 335 1.74 -20.09 -16.37
N LEU A 336 2.03 -20.19 -17.68
CA LEU A 336 3.40 -20.30 -18.18
C LEU A 336 4.23 -19.09 -17.78
N ASN A 337 5.38 -19.34 -17.15
CA ASN A 337 6.30 -18.29 -16.74
C ASN A 337 7.16 -17.84 -17.93
N LEU A 338 6.94 -16.61 -18.39
CA LEU A 338 7.67 -16.03 -19.53
C LEU A 338 9.20 -15.98 -19.28
N MET A 339 9.63 -15.85 -18.03
CA MET A 339 11.06 -15.79 -17.67
C MET A 339 11.80 -17.11 -17.84
N ASP A 340 11.11 -18.26 -17.92
CA ASP A 340 11.76 -19.57 -18.08
C ASP A 340 12.53 -19.68 -19.40
N ARG A 341 12.23 -18.82 -20.38
CA ARG A 341 12.97 -18.73 -21.65
C ARG A 341 14.28 -17.97 -21.54
N HIS A 342 14.40 -17.09 -20.54
CA HIS A 342 15.50 -16.13 -20.39
C HIS A 342 16.39 -16.42 -19.20
N VAL A 343 15.90 -17.17 -18.21
CA VAL A 343 16.55 -17.43 -16.93
C VAL A 343 16.49 -18.92 -16.63
N ARG A 344 17.62 -19.51 -16.23
CA ARG A 344 17.64 -20.83 -15.61
C ARG A 344 17.51 -20.68 -14.10
N TYR A 345 16.44 -21.21 -13.54
CA TYR A 345 16.25 -21.23 -12.10
C TYR A 345 17.03 -22.39 -11.46
N ALA A 346 17.78 -22.07 -10.41
CA ALA A 346 18.43 -23.05 -9.54
C ALA A 346 17.47 -23.35 -8.38
N ASP A 347 16.49 -24.20 -8.62
CA ASP A 347 15.57 -24.66 -7.56
C ASP A 347 16.33 -25.48 -6.49
#